data_AF-A0A1E7Q6Q2-F1
#
_entry.id   AF-A0A1E7Q6Q2-F1
#
_cell.length_a   1.000
_cell.length_b   1.000
_cell.length_c   1.000
_cell.angle_alpha   90.00
_cell.angle_beta   90.00
_cell.angle_gamma   90.00
#
_symmetry.space_group_name_H-M   'P 1'
#
loop_
_entity.id
_entity.type
_entity.pdbx_description
1 polymer ?
#
loop_
_entity_poly.entity_id
_entity_poly.type
_entity_poly.pdbx_seq_one_letter_code
_entity_poly.pdbx_strand_id
1 'polypeptide(L)'
;MNHFKKLTSALVVLTVMGSVALPAHSAVQPDLAKIEERKARKTQIVGERTGRQLVKAFDLYNEEKVEEAIAVLLDTKSSNEFDSATLNRFLGNLYATKDEKKAIQYLTLAVKPDALVFNDQASSLRLLADMLLQDKQYQKAINAYEAWLMFTGEQNAEAYMRIANAYYLMDQHAKVIGPADDAIRFADKPIAGPYQLKMAALYETKRYKELVAVVETMVELFPENKQFWVYLGNFYTLTEEYSKSLSTLHLAHTQGYLEKDSEVRMLAQMYANNNIPFKAAKVMEANVKSGLVKADKTNLNFIANNYQASREFAKAAEYYGEVAKLTNDAEAYRRQGSAYLSVQRYNEAIAAFDKALSMNVDKPSNVYMSLVDAYFYQKKYKEAYAALMNAKKDPNMSRQVRGWESYIKDKAKQKGISL
;
A
#
# COMPACT_ATOMS: atom_id res chain seq x y z
N MET A 1 -41.21 40.98 -5.31
CA MET A 1 -41.27 40.52 -6.71
C MET A 1 -39.91 39.95 -7.08
N ASN A 2 -39.73 38.76 -7.62
CA ASN A 2 -40.62 37.69 -8.03
C ASN A 2 -39.78 36.41 -8.14
N HIS A 3 -40.38 35.33 -7.64
CA HIS A 3 -40.20 33.92 -7.96
C HIS A 3 -38.93 33.46 -8.70
N PHE A 4 -38.16 32.60 -8.04
CA PHE A 4 -37.64 31.42 -8.71
C PHE A 4 -38.01 30.14 -7.96
N LYS A 5 -38.47 29.19 -8.77
CA LYS A 5 -39.30 28.05 -8.43
C LYS A 5 -38.46 26.87 -7.92
N LYS A 6 -39.09 26.09 -7.04
CA LYS A 6 -38.77 24.68 -6.79
C LYS A 6 -38.61 23.92 -8.12
N LEU A 7 -37.51 23.19 -8.26
CA LEU A 7 -37.39 22.00 -9.10
C LEU A 7 -36.43 21.04 -8.39
N THR A 8 -36.98 20.34 -7.40
CA THR A 8 -36.46 19.07 -6.88
C THR A 8 -36.70 18.01 -7.95
N SER A 9 -35.71 17.79 -8.82
CA SER A 9 -35.67 16.66 -9.74
C SER A 9 -34.21 16.33 -10.06
N ALA A 10 -33.51 15.70 -9.12
CA ALA A 10 -32.25 15.01 -9.40
C ALA A 10 -32.46 13.52 -9.12
N LEU A 11 -32.96 12.85 -10.16
CA LEU A 11 -32.69 11.47 -10.53
C LEU A 11 -32.15 10.59 -9.38
N VAL A 12 -33.06 9.92 -8.68
CA VAL A 12 -32.74 8.63 -8.07
C VAL A 12 -32.47 7.69 -9.25
N VAL A 13 -31.22 7.60 -9.65
CA VAL A 13 -30.77 6.47 -10.47
C VAL A 13 -30.81 5.28 -9.54
N LEU A 14 -31.94 4.59 -9.53
CA LEU A 14 -32.02 3.18 -9.20
C LEU A 14 -31.15 2.46 -10.22
N THR A 15 -29.84 2.43 -9.97
CA THR A 15 -29.01 1.36 -10.49
C THR A 15 -29.63 0.10 -9.90
N VAL A 16 -30.41 -0.59 -10.71
CA VAL A 16 -30.60 -2.02 -10.59
C VAL A 16 -29.18 -2.58 -10.66
N MET A 17 -28.52 -2.67 -9.50
CA MET A 17 -27.41 -3.58 -9.33
C MET A 17 -28.01 -4.93 -9.64
N GLY A 18 -27.85 -5.37 -10.89
CA GLY A 18 -28.02 -6.76 -11.24
C GLY A 18 -27.18 -7.50 -10.22
N SER A 19 -27.86 -8.23 -9.35
CA SER A 19 -27.23 -9.13 -8.40
C SER A 19 -26.53 -10.18 -9.25
N VAL A 20 -25.29 -9.87 -9.65
CA VAL A 20 -24.32 -10.90 -9.95
C VAL A 20 -24.16 -11.60 -8.61
N ALA A 21 -24.94 -12.67 -8.43
CA ALA A 21 -24.74 -13.60 -7.35
C ALA A 21 -23.32 -14.12 -7.54
N LEU A 22 -22.36 -13.45 -6.90
CA LEU A 22 -21.08 -14.07 -6.61
C LEU A 22 -21.45 -15.39 -5.94
N PRO A 23 -20.82 -16.51 -6.35
CA PRO A 23 -21.13 -17.79 -5.74
C PRO A 23 -20.92 -17.61 -4.24
N ALA A 24 -22.02 -17.63 -3.49
CA ALA A 24 -21.97 -17.73 -2.05
C ALA A 24 -21.01 -18.88 -1.76
N HIS A 25 -20.13 -18.69 -0.77
CA HIS A 25 -19.39 -19.82 -0.22
C HIS A 25 -20.40 -20.96 -0.07
N SER A 26 -20.09 -22.17 -0.58
CA SER A 26 -20.94 -23.35 -0.46
C SER A 26 -20.97 -23.84 0.99
N ALA A 27 -21.14 -22.91 1.93
CA ALA A 27 -21.38 -23.13 3.32
C ALA A 27 -22.80 -23.70 3.42
N VAL A 28 -22.88 -24.85 4.10
CA VAL A 28 -24.14 -25.41 4.57
C VAL A 28 -24.94 -24.28 5.21
N GLN A 29 -26.16 -24.02 4.76
CA GLN A 29 -26.99 -22.98 5.38
C GLN A 29 -27.50 -23.47 6.74
N PRO A 30 -27.60 -22.58 7.75
CA PRO A 30 -28.15 -22.95 9.05
C PRO A 30 -29.56 -23.50 8.93
N ASP A 31 -29.84 -24.61 9.62
CA ASP A 31 -31.18 -25.20 9.69
C ASP A 31 -32.03 -24.38 10.67
N LEU A 32 -32.85 -23.48 10.13
CA LEU A 32 -33.69 -22.56 10.92
C LEU A 32 -34.63 -23.29 11.88
N ALA A 33 -35.14 -24.47 11.49
CA ALA A 33 -36.02 -25.24 12.36
C ALA A 33 -35.27 -25.76 13.59
N LYS A 34 -34.03 -26.26 13.41
CA LYS A 34 -33.17 -26.69 14.52
C LYS A 34 -32.72 -25.53 15.41
N ILE A 35 -32.51 -24.34 14.84
CA ILE A 35 -32.17 -23.15 15.62
C ILE A 35 -33.32 -22.77 16.54
N GLU A 36 -34.54 -22.72 16.01
CA GLU A 36 -35.74 -22.43 16.82
C GLU A 36 -36.00 -23.52 17.87
N GLU A 37 -35.76 -24.79 17.55
CA GLU A 37 -35.79 -25.88 18.53
C GLU A 37 -34.79 -25.67 19.68
N ARG A 38 -33.55 -25.30 19.36
CA ARG A 38 -32.51 -25.00 20.37
C ARG A 38 -32.85 -23.79 21.23
N LYS A 39 -33.47 -22.75 20.65
CA LYS A 39 -33.94 -21.57 21.40
C LYS A 39 -35.12 -21.92 22.31
N ALA A 40 -36.02 -22.80 21.85
CA ALA A 40 -37.19 -23.23 22.59
C ALA A 40 -36.93 -24.36 23.60
N ARG A 41 -35.70 -24.92 23.63
CA ARG A 41 -35.34 -26.01 24.55
C ARG A 41 -35.62 -25.57 26.00
N LYS A 42 -36.26 -26.44 26.78
CA LYS A 42 -36.51 -26.17 28.20
C LYS A 42 -35.18 -26.00 28.93
N THR A 43 -35.05 -24.88 29.66
CA THR A 43 -33.89 -24.64 30.53
C THR A 43 -33.79 -25.74 31.56
N GLN A 44 -32.65 -26.44 31.56
CA GLN A 44 -32.31 -27.38 32.62
C GLN A 44 -31.72 -26.61 33.80
N ILE A 45 -32.00 -27.08 35.01
CA ILE A 45 -31.43 -26.53 36.23
C ILE A 45 -30.32 -27.49 36.66
N VAL A 46 -29.16 -26.94 37.04
CA VAL A 46 -28.05 -27.73 37.55
C VAL A 46 -28.48 -28.52 38.78
N GLY A 47 -28.02 -29.76 38.89
CA GLY A 47 -28.30 -30.59 40.06
C GLY A 47 -27.84 -29.92 41.35
N GLU A 48 -28.56 -30.10 42.45
CA GLU A 48 -28.34 -29.39 43.72
C GLU A 48 -26.88 -29.43 44.21
N ARG A 49 -26.23 -30.60 44.09
CA ARG A 49 -24.82 -30.78 44.43
C ARG A 49 -23.91 -29.92 43.54
N THR A 50 -24.11 -29.97 42.23
CA THR A 50 -23.34 -29.22 41.23
C THR A 50 -23.56 -27.72 41.43
N GLY A 51 -24.81 -27.30 41.62
CA GLY A 51 -25.20 -25.92 41.89
C GLY A 51 -24.50 -25.34 43.12
N ARG A 52 -24.45 -26.08 44.25
CA ARG A 52 -23.71 -25.64 45.44
C ARG A 52 -22.22 -25.39 45.17
N GLN A 53 -21.57 -26.26 44.40
CA GLN A 53 -20.15 -26.09 44.09
C GLN A 53 -19.91 -24.93 43.12
N LEU A 54 -20.81 -24.71 42.16
CA LEU A 54 -20.78 -23.54 41.28
C LEU A 54 -20.91 -22.23 42.06
N VAL A 55 -21.85 -22.14 43.01
CA VAL A 55 -22.00 -20.97 43.89
C VAL A 55 -20.72 -20.73 44.69
N LYS A 56 -20.18 -21.78 45.33
CA LYS A 56 -18.92 -21.69 46.07
C LYS A 56 -17.76 -21.21 45.20
N ALA A 57 -17.64 -21.73 43.98
CA ALA A 57 -16.60 -21.29 43.05
C ALA A 57 -16.79 -19.82 42.62
N PHE A 58 -18.04 -19.38 42.43
CA PHE A 58 -18.36 -17.99 42.11
C PHE A 58 -18.02 -17.04 43.26
N ASP A 59 -18.32 -17.40 44.51
CA ASP A 59 -17.94 -16.62 45.69
C ASP A 59 -16.41 -16.47 45.79
N LEU A 60 -15.67 -17.57 45.61
CA LEU A 60 -14.20 -17.55 45.57
C LEU A 60 -13.66 -16.68 44.44
N TYR A 61 -14.29 -16.71 43.26
CA TYR A 61 -13.91 -15.86 42.15
C TYR A 61 -14.11 -14.36 42.47
N ASN A 62 -15.22 -14.01 43.11
CA ASN A 62 -15.50 -12.63 43.53
C ASN A 62 -14.55 -12.15 44.64
N GLU A 63 -13.99 -13.06 45.43
CA GLU A 63 -12.91 -12.80 46.38
C GLU A 63 -11.50 -12.82 45.74
N GLU A 64 -11.42 -12.83 44.40
CA GLU A 64 -10.17 -12.91 43.61
C GLU A 64 -9.36 -14.21 43.84
N LYS A 65 -9.93 -15.21 44.50
CA LYS A 65 -9.32 -16.53 44.76
C LYS A 65 -9.53 -17.49 43.60
N VAL A 66 -9.08 -17.09 42.41
CA VAL A 66 -9.35 -17.81 41.16
C VAL A 66 -8.83 -19.26 41.17
N GLU A 67 -7.67 -19.53 41.77
CA GLU A 67 -7.15 -20.91 41.86
C GLU A 67 -8.01 -21.82 42.74
N GLU A 68 -8.52 -21.29 43.85
CA GLU A 68 -9.41 -22.05 44.74
C GLU A 68 -10.75 -22.32 44.06
N ALA A 69 -11.29 -21.33 43.33
CA ALA A 69 -12.49 -21.51 42.52
C ALA A 69 -12.32 -22.63 41.49
N ILE A 70 -11.18 -22.66 40.77
CA ILE A 70 -10.84 -23.71 39.81
C ILE A 70 -10.74 -25.07 40.51
N ALA A 71 -10.06 -25.17 41.65
CA ALA A 71 -9.91 -26.41 42.39
C ALA A 71 -11.28 -26.99 42.81
N VAL A 72 -12.19 -26.15 43.31
CA VAL A 72 -13.57 -26.56 43.65
C VAL A 72 -14.31 -27.15 42.44
N LEU A 73 -14.19 -26.53 41.27
CA LEU A 73 -14.84 -27.01 40.06
C LEU A 73 -14.23 -28.31 39.54
N LEU A 74 -12.89 -28.47 39.61
CA LEU A 74 -12.21 -29.70 39.19
C LEU A 74 -12.55 -30.92 40.05
N ASP A 75 -12.74 -30.72 41.36
CA ASP A 75 -13.12 -31.79 42.28
C ASP A 75 -14.60 -32.20 42.14
N THR A 76 -15.41 -31.38 41.46
CA THR A 76 -16.83 -31.63 41.27
C THR A 76 -17.05 -32.60 40.11
N LYS A 77 -17.57 -33.79 40.43
CA LYS A 77 -17.97 -34.80 39.42
C LYS A 77 -19.49 -34.84 39.27
N SER A 78 -19.95 -34.85 38.03
CA SER A 78 -21.34 -35.16 37.68
C SER A 78 -21.37 -36.20 36.55
N SER A 79 -22.33 -37.12 36.61
CA SER A 79 -22.64 -38.04 35.50
C SER A 79 -23.74 -37.50 34.59
N ASN A 80 -24.37 -36.38 34.97
CA ASN A 80 -25.34 -35.69 34.13
C ASN A 80 -24.60 -34.83 33.10
N GLU A 81 -25.04 -34.92 31.85
CA GLU A 81 -24.40 -34.27 30.71
C GLU A 81 -24.51 -32.73 30.77
N PHE A 82 -25.66 -32.18 31.17
CA PHE A 82 -25.87 -30.74 31.34
C PHE A 82 -25.03 -30.15 32.48
N ASP A 83 -25.00 -30.83 33.62
CA ASP A 83 -24.15 -30.45 34.76
C ASP A 83 -22.66 -30.44 34.37
N SER A 84 -22.23 -31.49 33.67
CA SER A 84 -20.84 -31.62 33.22
C SER A 84 -20.48 -30.53 32.21
N ALA A 85 -21.35 -30.25 31.24
CA ALA A 85 -21.16 -29.16 30.29
C ALA A 85 -21.09 -27.80 31.00
N THR A 86 -21.91 -27.59 32.03
CA THR A 86 -21.93 -26.36 32.82
C THR A 86 -20.63 -26.19 33.60
N LEU A 87 -20.17 -27.21 34.32
CA LEU A 87 -18.88 -27.17 35.03
C LEU A 87 -17.71 -26.87 34.08
N ASN A 88 -17.67 -27.55 32.93
CA ASN A 88 -16.64 -27.35 31.91
C ASN A 88 -16.69 -25.93 31.32
N ARG A 89 -17.87 -25.34 31.14
CA ARG A 89 -18.00 -23.95 30.68
C ARG A 89 -17.36 -22.98 31.66
N PHE A 90 -17.69 -23.12 32.96
CA PHE A 90 -17.11 -22.25 34.00
C PHE A 90 -15.59 -22.40 34.08
N LEU A 91 -15.08 -23.65 34.07
CA LEU A 91 -13.64 -23.90 34.02
C LEU A 91 -13.00 -23.26 32.78
N GLY A 92 -13.62 -23.43 31.60
CA GLY A 92 -13.17 -22.82 30.35
C GLY A 92 -13.05 -21.30 30.44
N ASN A 93 -14.07 -20.64 31.00
CA ASN A 93 -14.07 -19.19 31.20
C ASN A 93 -12.99 -18.72 32.19
N LEU A 94 -12.81 -19.42 33.32
CA LEU A 94 -11.79 -19.08 34.31
C LEU A 94 -10.37 -19.28 33.77
N TYR A 95 -10.17 -20.30 32.93
CA TYR A 95 -8.88 -20.55 32.30
C TYR A 95 -8.60 -19.62 31.12
N ALA A 96 -9.61 -19.00 30.49
CA ALA A 96 -9.41 -18.12 29.33
C ALA A 96 -8.43 -16.97 29.60
N THR A 97 -8.32 -16.50 30.85
CA THR A 97 -7.38 -15.45 31.26
C THR A 97 -6.09 -15.98 31.91
N LYS A 98 -5.92 -17.31 32.03
CA LYS A 98 -4.83 -17.94 32.80
C LYS A 98 -4.01 -18.94 32.00
N ASP A 99 -4.68 -19.86 31.32
CA ASP A 99 -4.08 -20.96 30.59
C ASP A 99 -4.95 -21.26 29.38
N GLU A 100 -4.51 -20.72 28.24
CA GLU A 100 -5.18 -20.82 26.95
C GLU A 100 -5.45 -22.27 26.52
N LYS A 101 -4.52 -23.19 26.79
CA LYS A 101 -4.67 -24.60 26.39
C LYS A 101 -5.74 -25.29 27.23
N LYS A 102 -5.77 -25.01 28.54
CA LYS A 102 -6.84 -25.51 29.42
C LYS A 102 -8.19 -24.90 29.07
N ALA A 103 -8.23 -23.60 28.74
CA ALA A 103 -9.45 -22.94 28.30
C ALA A 103 -10.04 -23.65 27.08
N ILE A 104 -9.23 -23.89 26.05
CA ILE A 104 -9.62 -24.63 24.85
C ILE A 104 -10.13 -26.03 25.20
N GLN A 105 -9.41 -26.76 26.07
CA GLN A 105 -9.81 -28.10 26.50
C GLN A 105 -11.20 -28.09 27.15
N TYR A 106 -11.42 -27.25 28.17
CA TYR A 106 -12.67 -27.23 28.91
C TYR A 106 -13.83 -26.66 28.09
N LEU A 107 -13.59 -25.62 27.27
CA LEU A 107 -14.62 -25.11 26.36
C LEU A 107 -15.02 -26.15 25.31
N THR A 108 -14.07 -26.93 24.78
CA THR A 108 -14.37 -28.05 23.86
C THR A 108 -15.26 -29.09 24.54
N LEU A 109 -14.95 -29.45 25.79
CA LEU A 109 -15.78 -30.39 26.56
C LEU A 109 -17.17 -29.80 26.90
N ALA A 110 -17.26 -28.50 27.12
CA ALA A 110 -18.51 -27.81 27.43
C ALA A 110 -19.48 -27.81 26.23
N VAL A 111 -18.98 -27.55 25.03
CA VAL A 111 -19.83 -27.37 23.84
C VAL A 111 -20.17 -28.68 23.13
N LYS A 112 -19.31 -29.71 23.22
CA LYS A 112 -19.48 -30.99 22.50
C LYS A 112 -20.84 -31.66 22.72
N PRO A 113 -21.44 -31.66 23.93
CA PRO A 113 -22.75 -32.24 24.19
C PRO A 113 -23.96 -31.56 23.52
N ASP A 114 -23.85 -30.29 23.12
CA ASP A 114 -25.02 -29.43 22.82
C ASP A 114 -26.08 -29.50 23.96
N ALA A 115 -25.62 -29.50 25.21
CA ALA A 115 -26.48 -29.65 26.38
C ALA A 115 -26.85 -28.30 27.03
N LEU A 116 -25.98 -27.28 26.89
CA LEU A 116 -26.16 -25.98 27.53
C LEU A 116 -27.39 -25.22 27.00
N VAL A 117 -27.88 -24.25 27.76
CA VAL A 117 -28.89 -23.31 27.26
C VAL A 117 -28.34 -22.52 26.07
N PHE A 118 -29.22 -22.08 25.17
CA PHE A 118 -28.82 -21.49 23.88
C PHE A 118 -27.73 -20.42 23.99
N ASN A 119 -27.91 -19.42 24.86
CA ASN A 119 -26.94 -18.33 25.03
C ASN A 119 -25.60 -18.82 25.60
N ASP A 120 -25.63 -19.80 26.50
CA ASP A 120 -24.43 -20.36 27.12
C ASP A 120 -23.65 -21.23 26.13
N GLN A 121 -24.35 -22.01 25.32
CA GLN A 121 -23.78 -22.80 24.24
C GLN A 121 -23.15 -21.89 23.17
N ALA A 122 -23.89 -20.86 22.73
CA ALA A 122 -23.43 -19.90 21.74
C ALA A 122 -22.19 -19.12 22.23
N SER A 123 -22.24 -18.55 23.44
CA SER A 123 -21.09 -17.81 24.00
C SER A 123 -19.86 -18.70 24.19
N SER A 124 -20.04 -19.96 24.63
CA SER A 124 -18.93 -20.91 24.80
C SER A 124 -18.31 -21.32 23.46
N LEU A 125 -19.11 -21.52 22.41
CA LEU A 125 -18.63 -21.79 21.05
C LEU A 125 -17.82 -20.60 20.51
N ARG A 126 -18.32 -19.37 20.71
CA ARG A 126 -17.63 -18.14 20.30
C ARG A 126 -16.31 -17.97 21.02
N LEU A 127 -16.28 -18.16 22.34
CA LEU A 127 -15.06 -18.06 23.14
C LEU A 127 -14.05 -19.16 22.77
N LEU A 128 -14.52 -20.39 22.52
CA LEU A 128 -13.67 -21.46 22.01
C LEU A 128 -12.99 -21.06 20.70
N ALA A 129 -13.74 -20.46 19.77
CA ALA A 129 -13.21 -19.99 18.51
C ALA A 129 -12.16 -18.87 18.68
N ASP A 130 -12.38 -17.94 19.62
CA ASP A 130 -11.39 -16.91 19.98
C ASP A 130 -10.11 -17.51 20.55
N MET A 131 -10.22 -18.43 21.52
CA MET A 131 -9.07 -19.07 22.15
C MET A 131 -8.27 -19.91 21.14
N LEU A 132 -8.95 -20.63 20.25
CA LEU A 132 -8.29 -21.37 19.17
C LEU A 132 -7.55 -20.43 18.20
N LEU A 133 -8.09 -19.24 17.95
CA LEU A 133 -7.46 -18.25 17.09
C LEU A 133 -6.20 -17.66 17.74
N GLN A 134 -6.29 -17.32 19.03
CA GLN A 134 -5.18 -16.78 19.82
C GLN A 134 -4.04 -17.81 19.97
N ASP A 135 -4.36 -19.10 20.14
CA ASP A 135 -3.39 -20.20 20.22
C ASP A 135 -2.85 -20.59 18.82
N LYS A 136 -3.23 -19.84 17.79
CA LYS A 136 -2.81 -20.00 16.39
C LYS A 136 -3.24 -21.33 15.78
N GLN A 137 -4.26 -21.98 16.34
CA GLN A 137 -4.91 -23.16 15.77
C GLN A 137 -5.94 -22.74 14.72
N TYR A 138 -5.49 -22.03 13.69
CA TYR A 138 -6.32 -21.29 12.72
C TYR A 138 -7.43 -22.14 12.09
N GLN A 139 -7.12 -23.34 11.60
CA GLN A 139 -8.14 -24.20 10.99
C GLN A 139 -9.22 -24.63 12.00
N LYS A 140 -8.85 -24.90 13.26
CA LYS A 140 -9.83 -25.25 14.29
C LYS A 140 -10.65 -24.03 14.70
N ALA A 141 -10.04 -22.85 14.76
CA ALA A 141 -10.74 -21.60 15.01
C ALA A 141 -11.81 -21.35 13.94
N ILE A 142 -11.46 -21.51 12.64
CA ILE A 142 -12.40 -21.41 11.52
C ILE A 142 -13.58 -22.35 11.73
N ASN A 143 -13.31 -23.64 11.97
CA ASN A 143 -14.36 -24.63 12.18
C ASN A 143 -15.26 -24.28 13.38
N ALA A 144 -14.69 -23.72 14.45
CA ALA A 144 -15.44 -23.29 15.63
C ALA A 144 -16.31 -22.05 15.36
N TYR A 145 -15.83 -21.08 14.57
CA TYR A 145 -16.64 -19.95 14.10
C TYR A 145 -17.78 -20.40 13.19
N GLU A 146 -17.50 -21.29 12.24
CA GLU A 146 -18.52 -21.86 11.37
C GLU A 146 -19.57 -22.64 12.18
N ALA A 147 -19.14 -23.44 13.16
CA ALA A 147 -20.05 -24.13 14.08
C ALA A 147 -20.91 -23.14 14.89
N TRP A 148 -20.33 -22.02 15.34
CA TRP A 148 -21.07 -20.98 16.04
C TRP A 148 -22.11 -20.28 15.13
N LEU A 149 -21.74 -19.92 13.90
CA LEU A 149 -22.65 -19.34 12.89
C LEU A 149 -23.80 -20.32 12.58
N MET A 150 -23.50 -21.61 12.43
CA MET A 150 -24.49 -22.66 12.20
C MET A 150 -25.39 -22.93 13.41
N PHE A 151 -24.84 -22.78 14.61
CA PHE A 151 -25.58 -22.96 15.86
C PHE A 151 -26.59 -21.84 16.09
N THR A 152 -26.16 -20.60 15.87
CA THR A 152 -26.94 -19.39 16.15
C THR A 152 -27.85 -18.98 14.99
N GLY A 153 -27.44 -19.28 13.75
CA GLY A 153 -28.05 -18.73 12.54
C GLY A 153 -27.71 -17.27 12.29
N GLU A 154 -26.86 -16.66 13.11
CA GLU A 154 -26.51 -15.25 13.01
C GLU A 154 -25.60 -15.00 11.80
N GLN A 155 -25.83 -13.87 11.13
CA GLN A 155 -24.91 -13.33 10.13
C GLN A 155 -24.07 -12.25 10.81
N ASN A 156 -22.86 -12.61 11.25
CA ASN A 156 -22.05 -11.75 12.11
C ASN A 156 -20.76 -11.31 11.40
N ALA A 157 -20.65 -10.01 11.13
CA ALA A 157 -19.51 -9.44 10.42
C ALA A 157 -18.16 -9.71 11.11
N GLU A 158 -18.12 -9.68 12.44
CA GLU A 158 -16.89 -9.91 13.19
C GLU A 158 -16.41 -11.36 13.08
N ALA A 159 -17.33 -12.33 13.19
CA ALA A 159 -17.01 -13.75 13.02
C ALA A 159 -16.46 -14.03 11.61
N TYR A 160 -17.11 -13.49 10.58
CA TYR A 160 -16.62 -13.59 9.19
C TYR A 160 -15.24 -12.94 9.01
N MET A 161 -15.00 -11.78 9.62
CA MET A 161 -13.69 -11.13 9.59
C MET A 161 -12.61 -11.97 10.28
N ARG A 162 -12.93 -12.63 11.39
CA ARG A 162 -12.01 -13.54 12.09
C ARG A 162 -11.70 -14.80 11.28
N ILE A 163 -12.68 -15.36 10.58
CA ILE A 163 -12.48 -16.45 9.61
C ILE A 163 -11.56 -15.98 8.46
N ALA A 164 -11.84 -14.81 7.88
CA ALA A 164 -11.02 -14.24 6.81
C ALA A 164 -9.56 -14.05 7.24
N ASN A 165 -9.35 -13.50 8.44
CA ASN A 165 -8.02 -13.32 9.02
C ASN A 165 -7.31 -14.67 9.26
N ALA A 166 -8.01 -15.67 9.80
CA ALA A 166 -7.45 -17.01 9.99
C ALA A 166 -7.01 -17.65 8.67
N TYR A 167 -7.80 -17.54 7.59
CA TYR A 167 -7.35 -17.99 6.26
C TYR A 167 -6.14 -17.21 5.75
N TYR A 168 -6.08 -15.91 6.00
CA TYR A 168 -4.96 -15.06 5.60
C TYR A 168 -3.66 -15.49 6.32
N LEU A 169 -3.72 -15.74 7.62
CA LEU A 169 -2.58 -16.21 8.43
C LEU A 169 -2.12 -17.64 8.07
N MET A 170 -2.94 -18.40 7.35
CA MET A 170 -2.59 -19.72 6.81
C MET A 170 -2.10 -19.66 5.36
N ASP A 171 -1.87 -18.45 4.80
CA ASP A 171 -1.55 -18.21 3.38
C ASP A 171 -2.58 -18.77 2.39
N GLN A 172 -3.82 -19.02 2.85
CA GLN A 172 -4.92 -19.50 2.02
C GLN A 172 -5.66 -18.31 1.38
N HIS A 173 -4.92 -17.45 0.67
CA HIS A 173 -5.40 -16.15 0.18
C HIS A 173 -6.71 -16.25 -0.64
N ALA A 174 -6.86 -17.27 -1.48
CA ALA A 174 -8.09 -17.46 -2.26
C ALA A 174 -9.35 -17.63 -1.38
N LYS A 175 -9.21 -18.25 -0.20
CA LYS A 175 -10.33 -18.49 0.73
C LYS A 175 -10.66 -17.29 1.60
N VAL A 176 -9.79 -16.29 1.69
CA VAL A 176 -10.04 -15.05 2.45
C VAL A 176 -11.20 -14.26 1.85
N ILE A 177 -11.35 -14.28 0.52
CA ILE A 177 -12.26 -13.38 -0.22
C ILE A 177 -13.72 -13.60 0.20
N GLY A 178 -14.17 -14.85 0.34
CA GLY A 178 -15.56 -15.15 0.70
C GLY A 178 -15.96 -14.60 2.07
N PRO A 179 -15.29 -15.01 3.16
CA PRO A 179 -15.54 -14.47 4.50
C PRO A 179 -15.28 -12.96 4.61
N ALA A 180 -14.33 -12.39 3.87
CA ALA A 180 -14.17 -10.94 3.81
C ALA A 180 -15.39 -10.25 3.17
N ASP A 181 -15.96 -10.83 2.10
CA ASP A 181 -17.18 -10.34 1.46
C ASP A 181 -18.41 -10.46 2.37
N ASP A 182 -18.53 -11.54 3.12
CA ASP A 182 -19.60 -11.72 4.10
C ASP A 182 -19.45 -10.73 5.26
N ALA A 183 -18.22 -10.50 5.74
CA ALA A 183 -17.94 -9.48 6.75
C ALA A 183 -18.32 -8.07 6.28
N ILE A 184 -18.05 -7.73 5.02
CA ILE A 184 -18.49 -6.46 4.42
C ILE A 184 -20.01 -6.39 4.32
N ARG A 185 -20.66 -7.46 3.85
CA ARG A 185 -22.10 -7.49 3.59
C ARG A 185 -22.94 -7.37 4.85
N PHE A 186 -22.49 -7.99 5.95
CA PHE A 186 -23.25 -8.06 7.20
C PHE A 186 -22.79 -7.06 8.25
N ALA A 187 -21.90 -6.12 7.91
CA ALA A 187 -21.52 -5.05 8.82
C ALA A 187 -22.58 -3.95 8.83
N ASP A 188 -23.00 -3.51 10.02
CA ASP A 188 -23.96 -2.40 10.18
C ASP A 188 -23.44 -1.08 9.60
N LYS A 189 -22.11 -0.92 9.58
CA LYS A 189 -21.41 0.24 9.03
C LYS A 189 -20.14 -0.25 8.32
N PRO A 190 -19.63 0.48 7.31
CA PRO A 190 -18.37 0.18 6.70
C PRO A 190 -17.22 0.11 7.72
N ILE A 191 -16.48 -1.00 7.71
CA ILE A 191 -15.27 -1.21 8.52
C ILE A 191 -14.12 -1.49 7.56
N ALA A 192 -12.98 -0.82 7.72
CA ALA A 192 -11.86 -0.94 6.78
C ALA A 192 -11.21 -2.34 6.75
N GLY A 193 -11.17 -3.05 7.89
CA GLY A 193 -10.46 -4.32 8.06
C GLY A 193 -10.81 -5.40 7.02
N PRO A 194 -12.09 -5.74 6.82
CA PRO A 194 -12.51 -6.67 5.77
C PRO A 194 -12.08 -6.29 4.35
N TYR A 195 -12.15 -5.00 3.98
CA TYR A 195 -11.67 -4.54 2.67
C TYR A 195 -10.16 -4.69 2.54
N GLN A 196 -9.40 -4.40 3.60
CA GLN A 196 -7.94 -4.58 3.60
C GLN A 196 -7.54 -6.06 3.45
N LEU A 197 -8.23 -6.97 4.14
CA LEU A 197 -8.03 -8.42 3.98
C LEU A 197 -8.34 -8.88 2.56
N LYS A 198 -9.47 -8.42 2.00
CA LYS A 198 -9.85 -8.72 0.61
C LYS A 198 -8.83 -8.16 -0.38
N MET A 199 -8.39 -6.91 -0.22
CA MET A 199 -7.36 -6.27 -1.04
C MET A 199 -6.06 -7.08 -1.01
N ALA A 200 -5.57 -7.46 0.18
CA ALA A 200 -4.35 -8.25 0.32
C ALA A 200 -4.49 -9.63 -0.33
N ALA A 201 -5.62 -10.31 -0.13
CA ALA A 201 -5.90 -11.61 -0.75
C ALA A 201 -5.96 -11.54 -2.28
N LEU A 202 -6.57 -10.49 -2.84
CA LEU A 202 -6.62 -10.26 -4.28
C LEU A 202 -5.24 -9.96 -4.86
N TYR A 203 -4.36 -9.29 -4.11
CA TYR A 203 -2.99 -9.01 -4.52
C TYR A 203 -2.20 -10.31 -4.67
N GLU A 204 -2.21 -11.16 -3.64
CA GLU A 204 -1.48 -12.43 -3.63
C GLU A 204 -2.02 -13.41 -4.68
N THR A 205 -3.32 -13.37 -4.96
CA THR A 205 -3.95 -14.17 -6.01
C THR A 205 -3.85 -13.53 -7.41
N LYS A 206 -3.15 -12.39 -7.55
CA LYS A 206 -2.92 -11.66 -8.80
C LYS A 206 -4.20 -11.20 -9.51
N ARG A 207 -5.30 -11.04 -8.76
CA ARG A 207 -6.60 -10.58 -9.26
C ARG A 207 -6.67 -9.05 -9.26
N TYR A 208 -5.74 -8.41 -9.97
CA TYR A 208 -5.47 -6.97 -9.84
C TYR A 208 -6.64 -6.07 -10.27
N LYS A 209 -7.46 -6.48 -11.25
CA LYS A 209 -8.65 -5.71 -11.65
C LYS A 209 -9.68 -5.61 -10.53
N GLU A 210 -9.93 -6.73 -9.84
CA GLU A 210 -10.85 -6.77 -8.71
C GLU A 210 -10.27 -6.05 -7.49
N LEU A 211 -8.95 -6.14 -7.31
CA LEU A 211 -8.25 -5.39 -6.28
C LEU A 211 -8.48 -3.88 -6.46
N VAL A 212 -8.27 -3.34 -7.67
CA VAL A 212 -8.48 -1.92 -7.96
C VAL A 212 -9.90 -1.50 -7.58
N ALA A 213 -10.92 -2.27 -7.95
CA ALA A 213 -12.32 -1.97 -7.58
C ALA A 213 -12.55 -1.94 -6.05
N VAL A 214 -11.90 -2.85 -5.31
CA VAL A 214 -11.95 -2.83 -3.83
C VAL A 214 -11.32 -1.56 -3.27
N VAL A 215 -10.17 -1.13 -3.80
CA VAL A 215 -9.48 0.07 -3.31
C VAL A 215 -10.20 1.35 -3.72
N GLU A 216 -10.82 1.39 -4.90
CA GLU A 216 -11.76 2.47 -5.29
C GLU A 216 -12.89 2.60 -4.27
N THR A 217 -13.52 1.47 -3.90
CA THR A 217 -14.55 1.47 -2.85
C THR A 217 -14.01 1.94 -1.50
N MET A 218 -12.76 1.58 -1.15
CA MET A 218 -12.15 1.99 0.12
C MET A 218 -11.92 3.51 0.20
N VAL A 219 -11.50 4.18 -0.88
CA VAL A 219 -11.34 5.64 -0.85
C VAL A 219 -12.66 6.39 -0.83
N GLU A 220 -13.73 5.80 -1.38
CA GLU A 220 -15.09 6.36 -1.31
C GLU A 220 -15.68 6.26 0.09
N LEU A 221 -15.50 5.12 0.76
CA LEU A 221 -16.05 4.86 2.09
C LEU A 221 -15.22 5.47 3.23
N PHE A 222 -13.90 5.60 3.03
CA PHE A 222 -12.95 6.09 4.04
C PHE A 222 -12.02 7.17 3.46
N PRO A 223 -12.57 8.30 2.96
CA PRO A 223 -11.80 9.31 2.23
C PRO A 223 -10.72 10.01 3.07
N GLU A 224 -10.89 10.03 4.39
CA GLU A 224 -9.91 10.54 5.37
C GLU A 224 -8.70 9.62 5.56
N ASN A 225 -8.78 8.35 5.13
CA ASN A 225 -7.65 7.44 5.22
C ASN A 225 -6.66 7.70 4.08
N LYS A 226 -5.68 8.56 4.37
CA LYS A 226 -4.58 8.95 3.47
C LYS A 226 -3.94 7.78 2.74
N GLN A 227 -3.73 6.66 3.44
CA GLN A 227 -3.02 5.49 2.92
C GLN A 227 -3.78 4.82 1.76
N PHE A 228 -5.12 4.90 1.74
CA PHE A 228 -5.93 4.29 0.68
C PHE A 228 -5.79 5.02 -0.64
N TRP A 229 -5.62 6.34 -0.63
CA TRP A 229 -5.32 7.12 -1.84
C TRP A 229 -3.96 6.75 -2.45
N VAL A 230 -2.97 6.52 -1.60
CA VAL A 230 -1.64 6.06 -2.03
C VAL A 230 -1.73 4.65 -2.64
N TYR A 231 -2.47 3.74 -1.98
CA TYR A 231 -2.71 2.41 -2.53
C TYR A 231 -3.40 2.47 -3.89
N LEU A 232 -4.47 3.27 -4.02
CA LEU A 232 -5.19 3.41 -5.27
C LEU A 232 -4.28 3.89 -6.41
N GLY A 233 -3.48 4.93 -6.15
CA GLY A 233 -2.50 5.44 -7.10
C GLY A 233 -1.50 4.38 -7.55
N ASN A 234 -0.96 3.59 -6.62
CA ASN A 234 -0.01 2.52 -6.91
C ASN A 234 -0.64 1.35 -7.67
N PHE A 235 -1.88 0.96 -7.33
CA PHE A 235 -2.56 -0.14 -8.01
C PHE A 235 -3.00 0.23 -9.42
N TYR A 236 -3.39 1.49 -9.66
CA TYR A 236 -3.54 1.98 -11.03
C TYR A 236 -2.23 1.92 -11.82
N THR A 237 -1.08 2.17 -11.20
CA THR A 237 0.22 1.98 -11.88
C THR A 237 0.44 0.51 -12.23
N LEU A 238 0.12 -0.41 -11.31
CA LEU A 238 0.27 -1.86 -11.50
C LEU A 238 -0.61 -2.40 -12.64
N THR A 239 -1.80 -1.83 -12.83
CA THR A 239 -2.71 -2.15 -13.94
C THR A 239 -2.48 -1.30 -15.20
N GLU A 240 -1.38 -0.55 -15.26
CA GLU A 240 -0.97 0.33 -16.36
C GLU A 240 -1.96 1.49 -16.66
N GLU A 241 -2.84 1.82 -15.71
CA GLU A 241 -3.78 2.94 -15.77
C GLU A 241 -3.09 4.26 -15.34
N TYR A 242 -2.00 4.62 -16.03
CA TYR A 242 -1.11 5.72 -15.64
C TYR A 242 -1.78 7.10 -15.50
N SER A 243 -2.84 7.38 -16.28
CA SER A 243 -3.58 8.64 -16.18
C SER A 243 -4.44 8.70 -14.91
N LYS A 244 -5.06 7.57 -14.50
CA LYS A 244 -5.79 7.49 -13.24
C LYS A 244 -4.83 7.52 -12.04
N SER A 245 -3.71 6.80 -12.14
CA SER A 245 -2.64 6.84 -11.13
C SER A 245 -2.16 8.28 -10.89
N LEU A 246 -1.84 9.01 -11.97
CA LEU A 246 -1.42 10.40 -11.88
C LEU A 246 -2.48 11.28 -11.20
N SER A 247 -3.73 11.18 -11.64
CA SER A 247 -4.82 12.01 -11.11
C SER A 247 -5.03 11.75 -9.62
N THR A 248 -4.98 10.48 -9.21
CA THR A 248 -5.15 10.04 -7.81
C THR A 248 -4.01 10.52 -6.93
N LEU A 249 -2.76 10.26 -7.34
CA LEU A 249 -1.57 10.67 -6.57
C LEU A 249 -1.43 12.20 -6.51
N HIS A 250 -1.84 12.91 -7.58
CA HIS A 250 -1.85 14.36 -7.58
C HIS A 250 -2.86 14.91 -6.56
N LEU A 251 -4.07 14.34 -6.50
CA LEU A 251 -5.07 14.71 -5.51
C LEU A 251 -4.55 14.42 -4.09
N ALA A 252 -4.01 13.23 -3.86
CA ALA A 252 -3.42 12.84 -2.57
C ALA A 252 -2.31 13.83 -2.13
N HIS A 253 -1.40 14.19 -3.03
CA HIS A 253 -0.35 15.18 -2.73
C HIS A 253 -0.93 16.56 -2.43
N THR A 254 -1.94 17.00 -3.17
CA THR A 254 -2.60 18.30 -2.94
C THR A 254 -3.28 18.37 -1.58
N GLN A 255 -3.78 17.25 -1.07
CA GLN A 255 -4.35 17.12 0.28
C GLN A 255 -3.30 16.89 1.37
N GLY A 256 -2.00 16.84 1.03
CA GLY A 256 -0.93 16.57 1.99
C GLY A 256 -0.87 15.12 2.48
N TYR A 257 -1.36 14.17 1.68
CA TYR A 257 -1.41 12.75 2.04
C TYR A 257 -0.12 11.98 1.71
N LEU A 258 0.75 12.52 0.85
CA LEU A 258 2.03 11.90 0.54
C LEU A 258 3.07 12.35 1.57
N GLU A 259 3.48 11.43 2.43
CA GLU A 259 4.31 11.72 3.61
C GLU A 259 5.68 11.01 3.55
N LYS A 260 5.93 10.21 2.51
CA LYS A 260 7.18 9.46 2.31
C LYS A 260 7.88 9.82 1.00
N ASP A 261 9.21 9.74 1.02
CA ASP A 261 10.08 9.89 -0.16
C ASP A 261 9.56 9.06 -1.36
N SER A 262 9.27 7.77 -1.16
CA SER A 262 8.84 6.86 -2.22
C SER A 262 7.51 7.28 -2.86
N GLU A 263 6.60 7.88 -2.09
CA GLU A 263 5.26 8.28 -2.55
C GLU A 263 5.36 9.52 -3.45
N VAL A 264 6.16 10.50 -3.05
CA VAL A 264 6.44 11.68 -3.87
C VAL A 264 7.19 11.30 -5.15
N ARG A 265 8.17 10.40 -5.05
CA ARG A 265 8.89 9.90 -6.23
C ARG A 265 7.96 9.19 -7.20
N MET A 266 6.99 8.41 -6.71
CA MET A 266 5.97 7.80 -7.55
C MET A 266 5.14 8.85 -8.29
N LEU A 267 4.66 9.90 -7.60
CA LEU A 267 3.92 11.00 -8.25
C LEU A 267 4.77 11.68 -9.34
N ALA A 268 6.03 12.01 -9.02
CA ALA A 268 6.92 12.66 -9.98
C ALA A 268 7.16 11.76 -11.22
N GLN A 269 7.32 10.45 -11.02
CA GLN A 269 7.42 9.48 -12.11
C GLN A 269 6.13 9.41 -12.94
N MET A 270 4.95 9.48 -12.31
CA MET A 270 3.67 9.52 -13.03
C MET A 270 3.54 10.77 -13.89
N TYR A 271 4.01 11.94 -13.43
CA TYR A 271 4.09 13.13 -14.30
C TYR A 271 5.02 12.91 -15.50
N ALA A 272 6.19 12.31 -15.29
CA ALA A 272 7.13 12.03 -16.37
C ALA A 272 6.55 11.03 -17.40
N ASN A 273 5.93 9.95 -16.93
CA ASN A 273 5.31 8.92 -17.79
C ASN A 273 4.13 9.46 -18.60
N ASN A 274 3.40 10.45 -18.08
CA ASN A 274 2.33 11.14 -18.80
C ASN A 274 2.84 12.32 -19.66
N ASN A 275 4.16 12.40 -19.95
CA ASN A 275 4.79 13.44 -20.76
C ASN A 275 4.62 14.87 -20.20
N ILE A 276 4.65 15.02 -18.88
CA ILE A 276 4.59 16.32 -18.18
C ILE A 276 5.90 16.58 -17.40
N PRO A 277 7.05 16.67 -18.10
CA PRO A 277 8.37 16.68 -17.46
C PRO A 277 8.60 17.90 -16.56
N PHE A 278 8.02 19.06 -16.89
CA PHE A 278 8.15 20.24 -16.05
C PHE A 278 7.55 20.02 -14.65
N LYS A 279 6.33 19.48 -14.57
CA LYS A 279 5.69 19.17 -13.28
C LYS A 279 6.45 18.08 -12.53
N ALA A 280 6.94 17.06 -13.23
CA ALA A 280 7.78 16.01 -12.64
C ALA A 280 9.01 16.60 -11.94
N ALA A 281 9.74 17.48 -12.63
CA ALA A 281 10.91 18.16 -12.06
C ALA A 281 10.54 19.07 -10.89
N LYS A 282 9.47 19.87 -11.01
CA LYS A 282 9.04 20.82 -9.95
C LYS A 282 8.61 20.12 -8.67
N VAL A 283 7.83 19.04 -8.77
CA VAL A 283 7.39 18.26 -7.60
C VAL A 283 8.60 17.64 -6.91
N MET A 284 9.51 17.03 -7.66
CA MET A 284 10.72 16.44 -7.10
C MET A 284 11.64 17.52 -6.47
N GLU A 285 11.89 18.64 -7.16
CA GLU A 285 12.69 19.77 -6.65
C GLU A 285 12.13 20.30 -5.33
N ALA A 286 10.83 20.55 -5.25
CA ALA A 286 10.21 21.12 -4.06
C ALA A 286 10.37 20.19 -2.84
N ASN A 287 10.20 18.89 -3.05
CA ASN A 287 10.30 17.90 -1.98
C ASN A 287 11.74 17.54 -1.61
N VAL A 288 12.70 17.68 -2.53
CA VAL A 288 14.13 17.64 -2.18
C VAL A 288 14.50 18.84 -1.31
N LYS A 289 14.01 20.04 -1.66
CA LYS A 289 14.27 21.27 -0.89
C LYS A 289 13.60 21.28 0.48
N SER A 290 12.45 20.64 0.64
CA SER A 290 11.79 20.49 1.95
C SER A 290 12.49 19.46 2.86
N GLY A 291 13.35 18.61 2.30
CA GLY A 291 14.01 17.51 3.00
C GLY A 291 13.19 16.22 3.06
N LEU A 292 11.97 16.18 2.49
CA LEU A 292 11.15 14.97 2.43
C LEU A 292 11.75 13.92 1.48
N VAL A 293 12.27 14.37 0.34
CA VAL A 293 12.95 13.52 -0.64
C VAL A 293 14.45 13.70 -0.51
N LYS A 294 15.21 12.61 -0.54
CA LYS A 294 16.67 12.68 -0.39
C LYS A 294 17.32 13.33 -1.62
N ALA A 295 18.24 14.27 -1.39
CA ALA A 295 19.10 14.87 -2.42
C ALA A 295 20.25 13.93 -2.84
N ASP A 296 19.94 12.74 -3.34
CA ASP A 296 20.95 11.79 -3.83
C ASP A 296 21.15 11.86 -5.36
N LYS A 297 22.15 11.12 -5.86
CA LYS A 297 22.46 11.03 -7.30
C LYS A 297 21.22 10.74 -8.13
N THR A 298 20.36 9.82 -7.68
CA THR A 298 19.21 9.34 -8.45
C THR A 298 18.16 10.43 -8.56
N ASN A 299 17.80 11.05 -7.45
CA ASN A 299 16.74 12.06 -7.41
C ASN A 299 17.18 13.38 -8.06
N LEU A 300 18.44 13.79 -7.88
CA LEU A 300 18.98 14.97 -8.54
C LEU A 300 19.10 14.77 -10.06
N ASN A 301 19.49 13.58 -10.53
CA ASN A 301 19.45 13.26 -11.95
C ASN A 301 18.02 13.24 -12.50
N PHE A 302 17.06 12.73 -11.73
CA PHE A 302 15.65 12.76 -12.13
C PHE A 302 15.17 14.21 -12.37
N ILE A 303 15.51 15.12 -11.45
CA ILE A 303 15.20 16.56 -11.60
C ILE A 303 15.89 17.13 -12.85
N ALA A 304 17.20 16.93 -12.98
CA ALA A 304 17.98 17.47 -14.10
C ALA A 304 17.48 16.98 -15.46
N ASN A 305 17.23 15.67 -15.59
CA ASN A 305 16.74 15.06 -16.82
C ASN A 305 15.34 15.55 -17.20
N ASN A 306 14.44 15.73 -16.22
CA ASN A 306 13.10 16.24 -16.50
C ASN A 306 13.12 17.74 -16.83
N TYR A 307 13.97 18.55 -16.19
CA TYR A 307 14.19 19.92 -16.63
C TYR A 307 14.75 20.00 -18.05
N GLN A 308 15.74 19.16 -18.37
CA GLN A 308 16.28 19.02 -19.73
C GLN A 308 15.17 18.67 -20.74
N ALA A 309 14.31 17.69 -20.43
CA ALA A 309 13.20 17.27 -21.29
C ALA A 309 12.14 18.38 -21.47
N SER A 310 11.90 19.18 -20.43
CA SER A 310 11.02 20.36 -20.50
C SER A 310 11.67 21.59 -21.13
N ARG A 311 12.93 21.50 -21.59
CA ARG A 311 13.74 22.59 -22.18
C ARG A 311 14.09 23.71 -21.19
N GLU A 312 13.98 23.46 -19.90
CA GLU A 312 14.43 24.33 -18.82
C GLU A 312 15.94 24.15 -18.59
N PHE A 313 16.75 24.43 -19.62
CA PHE A 313 18.17 24.04 -19.64
C PHE A 313 19.00 24.73 -18.57
N ALA A 314 18.67 25.96 -18.17
CA ALA A 314 19.37 26.64 -17.08
C ALA A 314 19.21 25.89 -15.75
N LYS A 315 17.98 25.45 -15.43
CA LYS A 315 17.69 24.62 -14.26
C LYS A 315 18.31 23.24 -14.38
N ALA A 316 18.26 22.63 -15.56
CA ALA A 316 18.92 21.35 -15.81
C ALA A 316 20.43 21.44 -15.51
N ALA A 317 21.09 22.51 -15.95
CA ALA A 317 22.51 22.75 -15.71
C ALA A 317 22.85 22.92 -14.22
N GLU A 318 22.00 23.62 -13.45
CA GLU A 318 22.14 23.72 -11.99
C GLU A 318 22.18 22.32 -11.34
N TYR A 319 21.17 21.49 -11.63
CA TYR A 319 21.05 20.16 -11.04
C TYR A 319 22.09 19.16 -11.55
N TYR A 320 22.47 19.19 -12.83
CA TYR A 320 23.61 18.40 -13.31
C TYR A 320 24.91 18.79 -12.60
N GLY A 321 25.10 20.07 -12.29
CA GLY A 321 26.24 20.53 -11.49
C GLY A 321 26.20 20.02 -10.04
N GLU A 322 25.03 19.95 -9.41
CA GLU A 322 24.88 19.34 -8.08
C GLU A 322 25.22 17.84 -8.11
N VAL A 323 24.71 17.10 -9.10
CA VAL A 323 25.07 15.68 -9.31
C VAL A 323 26.58 15.55 -9.47
N ALA A 324 27.18 16.34 -10.35
CA ALA A 324 28.62 16.27 -10.65
C ALA A 324 29.49 16.50 -9.42
N LYS A 325 29.12 17.45 -8.56
CA LYS A 325 29.81 17.72 -7.27
C LYS A 325 29.62 16.58 -6.28
N LEU A 326 28.41 16.04 -6.18
CA LEU A 326 28.07 14.97 -5.23
C LEU A 326 28.81 13.66 -5.57
N THR A 327 28.94 13.33 -6.85
CA THR A 327 29.38 12.01 -7.29
C THR A 327 30.75 12.00 -7.97
N ASN A 328 31.36 13.19 -8.12
CA ASN A 328 32.59 13.36 -8.89
C ASN A 328 32.49 12.72 -10.30
N ASP A 329 31.39 12.97 -10.99
CA ASP A 329 31.01 12.30 -12.24
C ASP A 329 31.27 13.21 -13.46
N ALA A 330 32.21 12.80 -14.31
CA ALA A 330 32.59 13.53 -15.52
C ALA A 330 31.43 13.69 -16.51
N GLU A 331 30.55 12.69 -16.60
CA GLU A 331 29.38 12.73 -17.49
C GLU A 331 28.35 13.75 -17.01
N ALA A 332 28.20 13.94 -15.69
CA ALA A 332 27.33 14.98 -15.14
C ALA A 332 27.85 16.39 -15.48
N TYR A 333 29.17 16.64 -15.39
CA TYR A 333 29.76 17.90 -15.87
C TYR A 333 29.58 18.10 -17.37
N ARG A 334 29.70 17.04 -18.17
CA ARG A 334 29.43 17.11 -19.62
C ARG A 334 27.98 17.53 -19.89
N ARG A 335 27.00 16.92 -19.20
CA ARG A 335 25.57 17.27 -19.33
C ARG A 335 25.29 18.69 -18.86
N GLN A 336 25.92 19.14 -17.77
CA GLN A 336 25.86 20.53 -17.32
C GLN A 336 26.34 21.48 -18.43
N GLY A 337 27.50 21.20 -19.04
CA GLY A 337 28.05 22.01 -20.13
C GLY A 337 27.12 22.08 -21.34
N SER A 338 26.55 20.95 -21.77
CA SER A 338 25.58 20.90 -22.87
C SER A 338 24.30 21.68 -22.57
N ALA A 339 23.81 21.62 -21.33
CA ALA A 339 22.65 22.39 -20.89
C ALA A 339 22.96 23.91 -20.89
N TYR A 340 24.12 24.35 -20.41
CA TYR A 340 24.53 25.76 -20.52
C TYR A 340 24.70 26.24 -21.96
N LEU A 341 25.27 25.40 -22.83
CA LEU A 341 25.41 25.69 -24.26
C LEU A 341 24.04 25.95 -24.91
N SER A 342 23.01 25.18 -24.50
CA SER A 342 21.63 25.31 -25.02
C SER A 342 20.96 26.65 -24.66
N VAL A 343 21.43 27.33 -23.61
CA VAL A 343 20.99 28.68 -23.20
C VAL A 343 22.06 29.74 -23.45
N GLN A 344 23.04 29.45 -24.32
CA GLN A 344 24.09 30.38 -24.75
C GLN A 344 24.95 30.94 -23.60
N ARG A 345 24.99 30.23 -22.47
CA ARG A 345 25.88 30.53 -21.33
C ARG A 345 27.26 29.92 -21.60
N TYR A 346 27.94 30.46 -22.60
CA TYR A 346 29.11 29.82 -23.21
C TYR A 346 30.30 29.69 -22.26
N ASN A 347 30.53 30.67 -21.36
CA ASN A 347 31.64 30.60 -20.41
C ASN A 347 31.43 29.50 -19.37
N GLU A 348 30.21 29.37 -18.85
CA GLU A 348 29.83 28.30 -17.92
C GLU A 348 29.84 26.93 -18.60
N ALA A 349 29.43 26.87 -19.87
CA ALA A 349 29.54 25.65 -20.67
C ALA A 349 31.00 25.18 -20.81
N ILE A 350 31.91 26.10 -21.16
CA ILE A 350 33.35 25.81 -21.27
C ILE A 350 33.90 25.30 -19.94
N ALA A 351 33.64 26.00 -18.83
CA ALA A 351 34.12 25.59 -17.52
C ALA A 351 33.65 24.18 -17.13
N ALA A 352 32.39 23.84 -17.42
CA ALA A 352 31.86 22.49 -17.16
C ALA A 352 32.49 21.43 -18.08
N PHE A 353 32.68 21.73 -19.37
CA PHE A 353 33.34 20.82 -20.31
C PHE A 353 34.81 20.58 -19.98
N ASP A 354 35.56 21.62 -19.60
CA ASP A 354 36.95 21.51 -19.16
C ASP A 354 37.05 20.64 -17.91
N LYS A 355 36.11 20.80 -16.97
CA LYS A 355 36.04 19.94 -15.79
C LYS A 355 35.76 18.49 -16.16
N ALA A 356 34.82 18.23 -17.06
CA ALA A 356 34.55 16.88 -17.56
C ALA A 356 35.79 16.24 -18.21
N LEU A 357 36.50 16.98 -19.07
CA LEU A 357 37.72 16.50 -19.73
C LEU A 357 38.85 16.22 -18.72
N SER A 358 38.98 17.03 -17.67
CA SER A 358 39.97 16.80 -16.60
C SER A 358 39.71 15.53 -15.78
N MET A 359 38.50 14.98 -15.85
CA MET A 359 38.03 13.83 -15.07
C MET A 359 37.89 12.55 -15.90
N ASN A 360 38.54 12.49 -17.07
CA ASN A 360 38.53 11.33 -17.97
C ASN A 360 37.13 10.89 -18.43
N VAL A 361 36.40 11.83 -19.04
CA VAL A 361 35.07 11.58 -19.63
C VAL A 361 35.10 10.55 -20.77
N ASP A 362 34.06 9.73 -20.89
CA ASP A 362 33.88 8.86 -22.05
C ASP A 362 33.71 9.70 -23.33
N LYS A 363 34.32 9.25 -24.42
CA LYS A 363 34.32 9.94 -25.74
C LYS A 363 34.66 11.44 -25.62
N PRO A 364 35.88 11.78 -25.17
CA PRO A 364 36.30 13.18 -25.01
C PRO A 364 36.21 13.99 -26.30
N SER A 365 36.28 13.33 -27.46
CA SER A 365 36.05 13.92 -28.78
C SER A 365 34.69 14.64 -28.90
N ASN A 366 33.62 14.09 -28.33
CA ASN A 366 32.30 14.74 -28.30
C ASN A 366 32.30 16.02 -27.45
N VAL A 367 33.05 16.01 -26.34
CA VAL A 367 33.19 17.17 -25.46
C VAL A 367 34.00 18.26 -26.15
N TYR A 368 35.08 17.91 -26.84
CA TYR A 368 35.84 18.84 -27.66
C TYR A 368 34.98 19.46 -28.78
N MET A 369 34.11 18.69 -29.43
CA MET A 369 33.17 19.26 -30.41
C MET A 369 32.20 20.25 -29.77
N SER A 370 31.75 19.99 -28.54
CA SER A 370 30.89 20.94 -27.81
C SER A 370 31.65 22.23 -27.41
N LEU A 371 32.95 22.11 -27.12
CA LEU A 371 33.84 23.26 -26.91
C LEU A 371 34.07 24.06 -28.19
N VAL A 372 34.18 23.41 -29.36
CA VAL A 372 34.26 24.09 -30.66
C VAL A 372 33.06 25.03 -30.82
N ASP A 373 31.84 24.54 -30.58
CA ASP A 373 30.63 25.36 -30.64
C ASP A 373 30.72 26.54 -29.66
N ALA A 374 31.01 26.28 -28.38
CA ALA A 374 31.05 27.30 -27.34
C ALA A 374 32.09 28.41 -27.61
N TYR A 375 33.29 28.05 -28.08
CA TYR A 375 34.33 29.02 -28.45
C TYR A 375 33.98 29.76 -29.75
N PHE A 376 33.44 29.05 -30.74
CA PHE A 376 33.09 29.63 -32.02
C PHE A 376 32.02 30.73 -31.89
N TYR A 377 30.95 30.49 -31.12
CA TYR A 377 29.91 31.50 -30.89
C TYR A 377 30.41 32.72 -30.11
N GLN A 378 31.46 32.57 -29.29
CA GLN A 378 32.17 33.67 -28.66
C GLN A 378 33.20 34.36 -29.57
N LYS A 379 33.34 33.94 -30.83
CA LYS A 379 34.35 34.42 -31.79
C LYS A 379 35.80 34.15 -31.35
N LYS A 380 35.99 33.19 -30.43
CA LYS A 380 37.30 32.70 -29.95
C LYS A 380 37.83 31.63 -30.91
N TYR A 381 38.19 32.06 -32.13
CA TYR A 381 38.48 31.12 -33.23
C TYR A 381 39.76 30.31 -33.01
N LYS A 382 40.78 30.85 -32.33
CA LYS A 382 42.01 30.11 -32.00
C LYS A 382 41.71 28.93 -31.07
N GLU A 383 40.93 29.19 -30.02
CA GLU A 383 40.51 28.20 -29.04
C GLU A 383 39.57 27.17 -29.66
N ALA A 384 38.64 27.61 -30.52
CA ALA A 384 37.79 26.71 -31.30
C ALA A 384 38.63 25.78 -32.20
N TYR A 385 39.64 26.31 -32.88
CA TYR A 385 40.53 25.50 -33.71
C TYR A 385 41.34 24.50 -32.89
N ALA A 386 41.87 24.92 -31.73
CA ALA A 386 42.59 24.03 -30.81
C ALA A 386 41.70 22.89 -30.27
N ALA A 387 40.45 23.19 -29.88
CA ALA A 387 39.47 22.18 -29.47
C ALA A 387 39.18 21.21 -30.63
N LEU A 388 39.02 21.72 -31.85
CA LEU A 388 38.80 20.92 -33.05
C LEU A 388 39.96 19.96 -33.34
N MET A 389 41.21 20.39 -33.14
CA MET A 389 42.38 19.52 -33.32
C MET A 389 42.43 18.41 -32.27
N ASN A 390 41.94 18.65 -31.06
CA ASN A 390 41.78 17.58 -30.08
C ASN A 390 40.67 16.59 -30.47
N ALA A 391 39.53 17.07 -30.99
CA ALA A 391 38.47 16.21 -31.52
C ALA A 391 38.95 15.34 -32.70
N LYS A 392 39.82 15.89 -33.57
CA LYS A 392 40.42 15.21 -34.74
C LYS A 392 41.24 13.96 -34.41
N LYS A 393 41.71 13.83 -33.16
CA LYS A 393 42.44 12.64 -32.70
C LYS A 393 41.58 11.38 -32.69
N ASP A 394 40.25 11.53 -32.63
CA ASP A 394 39.30 10.43 -32.80
C ASP A 394 38.95 10.26 -34.29
N PRO A 395 39.32 9.13 -34.93
CA PRO A 395 39.06 8.90 -36.35
C PRO A 395 37.58 8.99 -36.72
N ASN A 396 36.68 8.69 -35.78
CA ASN A 396 35.23 8.74 -36.01
C ASN A 396 34.72 10.18 -36.24
N MET A 397 35.46 11.19 -35.77
CA MET A 397 35.11 12.60 -35.94
C MET A 397 35.52 13.19 -37.29
N SER A 398 36.22 12.43 -38.14
CA SER A 398 36.84 12.92 -39.38
C SER A 398 35.90 13.68 -40.33
N ARG A 399 34.61 13.31 -40.39
CA ARG A 399 33.63 14.01 -41.24
C ARG A 399 33.20 15.34 -40.64
N GLN A 400 32.84 15.35 -39.35
CA GLN A 400 32.41 16.57 -38.65
C GLN A 400 33.57 17.57 -38.53
N VAL A 401 34.77 17.09 -38.24
CA VAL A 401 35.98 17.90 -38.12
C VAL A 401 36.32 18.63 -39.42
N ARG A 402 36.22 17.96 -40.58
CA ARG A 402 36.52 18.60 -41.88
C ARG A 402 35.61 19.79 -42.18
N GLY A 403 34.32 19.66 -41.88
CA GLY A 403 33.36 20.76 -42.07
C GLY A 403 33.69 21.97 -41.20
N TRP A 404 33.88 21.73 -39.89
CA TRP A 404 34.26 22.77 -38.94
C TRP A 404 35.63 23.38 -39.21
N GLU A 405 36.62 22.58 -39.64
CA GLU A 405 37.98 23.07 -39.93
C GLU A 405 37.98 24.10 -41.05
N SER A 406 37.26 23.83 -42.14
CA SER A 406 37.10 24.79 -43.24
C SER A 406 36.38 26.06 -42.76
N TYR A 407 35.30 25.89 -42.00
CA TYR A 407 34.47 27.00 -41.54
C TYR A 407 35.18 27.93 -40.55
N ILE A 408 35.90 27.38 -39.57
CA ILE A 408 36.68 28.15 -38.59
C ILE A 408 37.81 28.91 -39.29
N LYS A 409 38.54 28.28 -40.23
CA LYS A 409 39.62 28.92 -41.00
C LYS A 409 39.12 30.11 -41.82
N ASP A 410 38.01 29.95 -42.52
CA ASP A 410 37.41 31.04 -43.31
C ASP A 410 36.97 32.20 -42.41
N LYS A 411 36.27 31.92 -41.31
CA LYS A 411 35.81 32.95 -40.37
C LYS A 411 36.95 33.67 -39.66
N ALA A 412 37.99 32.94 -39.26
CA ALA A 412 39.18 33.54 -38.66
C ALA A 412 39.90 34.47 -39.66
N LYS A 413 40.08 34.01 -40.92
CA LYS A 413 40.68 34.82 -42.00
C LYS A 413 39.87 36.10 -42.27
N GLN A 414 38.54 36.01 -42.37
CA GLN A 414 37.65 37.16 -42.54
C GLN A 414 37.77 38.19 -41.40
N LYS A 415 38.20 37.75 -40.21
CA LYS A 415 38.39 38.59 -39.02
C LYS A 415 39.84 38.97 -38.76
N GLY A 416 40.77 38.61 -39.66
CA GLY A 416 42.20 38.90 -39.51
C GLY A 416 42.88 38.13 -38.37
N ILE A 417 42.31 37.00 -37.95
CA ILE A 417 42.81 36.18 -36.84
C ILE A 417 43.64 35.02 -37.40
N SER A 418 44.91 34.94 -36.99
CA SER A 418 45.78 33.79 -37.24
C SER A 418 45.43 32.66 -36.28
N LEU A 419 45.32 31.42 -36.78
CA LEU A 419 44.89 30.23 -36.03
C LEU A 419 46.06 29.38 -35.54
#